data_AF-A0A5C7WI76-F1
#
_entry.id   AF-A0A5C7WI76-F1
#
_cell.length_a   1.000
_cell.length_b   1.000
_cell.length_c   1.000
_cell.angle_alpha   90.00
_cell.angle_beta   90.00
_cell.angle_gamma   90.00
#
_symmetry.space_group_name_H-M   'P 1'
#
loop_
_entity.id
_entity.type
_entity.pdbx_description
1 polymer ?
#
loop_
_entity_poly.entity_id
_entity_poly.type
_entity_poly.pdbx_seq_one_letter_code
_entity_poly.pdbx_strand_id
1 'polypeptide(L)'
;MDTHRVPVRVLVTLTYLGMVGVNYLANALPLNNRRTGDVSADYPSLFTPAGITFSVWGVIYLFLGAHVLYQWGLFRSEPETPAEGALLNRIGLLFAASSIANTAWVFAWHYDLIPLSAVLIVTILVCLALITATIRRSTPTGRRRWFVSVPFSVYFGWTTVAVVANVTVLLVSWRWDGFGLPAAVWAAIMVLVAAAIGTLTLVRNRDVAYGLVLIWAFAGILLRQVSETGLDGQYPGIIAAVVAALAALVGATAWTARTSNEK
;
A
#
# COMPACT_ATOMS: atom_id res chain seq x y z
N MET A 1 3.80 -34.94 9.37
CA MET A 1 3.87 -33.72 8.53
C MET A 1 2.49 -33.50 7.93
N ASP A 2 1.78 -32.44 8.31
CA ASP A 2 0.45 -32.13 7.77
C ASP A 2 0.54 -31.80 6.28
N THR A 3 0.10 -32.71 5.42
CA THR A 3 0.13 -32.62 3.95
C THR A 3 -0.72 -31.47 3.39
N HIS A 4 -1.69 -30.96 4.16
CA HIS A 4 -2.55 -29.85 3.75
C HIS A 4 -1.90 -28.45 3.85
N ARG A 5 -0.74 -28.29 4.50
CA ARG A 5 -0.09 -26.97 4.70
C ARG A 5 0.90 -26.59 3.59
N VAL A 6 1.54 -27.59 2.97
CA VAL A 6 2.46 -27.39 1.84
C VAL A 6 1.79 -26.70 0.64
N PRO A 7 0.53 -27.05 0.25
CA PRO A 7 -0.18 -26.40 -0.84
C PRO A 7 -0.30 -24.88 -0.69
N VAL A 8 -0.60 -24.38 0.52
CA VAL A 8 -0.77 -22.94 0.75
C VAL A 8 0.55 -22.19 0.60
N ARG A 9 1.66 -22.74 1.10
CA ARG A 9 2.99 -22.11 0.98
C ARG A 9 3.44 -22.05 -0.47
N VAL A 10 3.18 -23.10 -1.25
CA VAL A 10 3.44 -23.12 -2.70
C VAL A 10 2.58 -22.09 -3.41
N LEU A 11 1.27 -22.05 -3.13
CA LEU A 11 0.35 -21.06 -3.70
C LEU A 11 0.80 -19.62 -3.42
N VAL A 12 1.15 -19.31 -2.18
CA VAL A 12 1.67 -17.99 -1.78
C VAL A 12 2.95 -17.66 -2.55
N THR A 13 3.87 -18.60 -2.65
CA THR A 13 5.14 -18.40 -3.36
C THR A 13 4.90 -18.11 -4.84
N LEU A 14 4.09 -18.91 -5.52
CA LEU A 14 3.80 -18.75 -6.94
C LEU A 14 3.08 -17.43 -7.23
N THR A 15 2.05 -17.09 -6.43
CA THR A 15 1.29 -15.85 -6.60
C THR A 15 2.12 -14.61 -6.29
N TYR A 16 2.99 -14.66 -5.27
CA TYR A 16 3.95 -13.59 -4.96
C TYR A 16 4.97 -13.39 -6.09
N LEU A 17 5.60 -14.47 -6.57
CA LEU A 17 6.57 -14.40 -7.67
C LEU A 17 5.91 -13.87 -8.95
N GLY A 18 4.69 -14.31 -9.25
CA GLY A 18 3.91 -13.80 -10.37
C GLY A 18 3.62 -12.30 -10.23
N MET A 19 3.17 -11.86 -9.05
CA MET A 19 2.93 -10.44 -8.77
C MET A 19 4.18 -9.58 -8.93
N VAL A 20 5.31 -9.97 -8.33
CA VAL A 20 6.58 -9.24 -8.45
C VAL A 20 7.07 -9.23 -9.90
N GLY A 21 7.00 -10.37 -10.58
CA GLY A 21 7.38 -10.50 -11.98
C GLY A 21 6.57 -9.59 -12.89
N VAL A 22 5.24 -9.57 -12.76
CA VAL A 22 4.37 -8.71 -13.59
C VAL A 22 4.60 -7.23 -13.29
N ASN A 23 4.75 -6.83 -12.03
CA ASN A 23 5.05 -5.43 -11.70
C ASN A 23 6.42 -4.98 -12.24
N TYR A 24 7.43 -5.85 -12.17
CA TYR A 24 8.73 -5.60 -12.78
C TYR A 24 8.61 -5.44 -14.30
N LEU A 25 7.93 -6.39 -14.96
CA LEU A 25 7.71 -6.37 -16.40
C LEU A 25 6.95 -5.11 -16.84
N ALA A 26 5.94 -4.67 -16.10
CA ALA A 26 5.19 -3.43 -16.37
C ALA A 26 6.08 -2.19 -16.51
N ASN A 27 7.24 -2.18 -15.84
CA ASN A 27 8.20 -1.07 -15.89
C ASN A 27 9.39 -1.34 -16.83
N ALA A 28 9.84 -2.59 -16.94
CA ALA A 28 11.00 -2.98 -17.73
C ALA A 28 10.67 -3.25 -19.21
N LEU A 29 9.54 -3.90 -19.47
CA LEU A 29 9.00 -4.19 -20.81
C LEU A 29 7.62 -3.54 -20.89
N PRO A 30 7.53 -2.24 -21.26
CA PRO A 30 6.32 -1.44 -21.10
C PRO A 30 5.09 -2.18 -21.64
N LEU A 31 4.24 -2.65 -20.73
CA LEU A 31 3.04 -3.42 -21.05
C LEU A 31 2.10 -2.49 -21.81
N ASN A 32 1.54 -2.95 -22.92
CA ASN A 32 0.76 -2.09 -23.82
C ASN A 32 1.55 -0.85 -24.30
N ASN A 33 2.88 -0.96 -24.46
CA ASN A 33 3.80 0.14 -24.81
C ASN A 33 3.79 1.32 -23.83
N ARG A 34 3.35 1.11 -22.59
CA ARG A 34 3.31 2.13 -21.54
C ARG A 34 3.89 1.60 -20.24
N ARG A 35 4.47 2.46 -19.42
CA ARG A 35 4.83 2.16 -18.02
C ARG A 35 3.68 2.55 -17.10
N THR A 36 3.65 2.01 -15.89
CA THR A 36 2.65 2.35 -14.87
C THR A 36 2.57 3.87 -14.59
N GLY A 37 3.73 4.52 -14.61
CA GLY A 37 3.84 5.98 -14.45
C GLY A 37 3.25 6.76 -15.62
N ASP A 38 3.39 6.25 -16.86
CA ASP A 38 2.88 6.90 -18.07
C ASP A 38 1.35 6.87 -18.10
N VAL A 39 0.74 5.76 -17.68
CA VAL A 39 -0.73 5.70 -17.48
C VAL A 39 -1.17 6.75 -16.47
N SER A 40 -0.45 6.89 -15.36
CA SER A 40 -0.78 7.91 -14.35
C SER A 40 -0.64 9.34 -14.88
N ALA A 41 0.24 9.58 -15.85
CA ALA A 41 0.46 10.90 -16.45
C ALA A 41 -0.69 11.33 -17.38
N ASP A 42 -1.37 10.38 -18.02
CA ASP A 42 -2.52 10.64 -18.88
C ASP A 42 -3.78 11.10 -18.13
N TYR A 43 -3.81 10.89 -16.81
CA TYR A 43 -4.90 11.34 -15.94
C TYR A 43 -4.36 12.41 -14.99
N PRO A 44 -4.40 13.70 -15.38
CA PRO A 44 -3.83 14.79 -14.60
C PRO A 44 -4.43 14.83 -13.19
N SER A 45 -3.56 14.63 -12.20
CA SER A 45 -3.92 14.66 -10.80
C SER A 45 -2.88 15.46 -10.03
N LEU A 46 -3.31 16.46 -9.26
CA LEU A 46 -2.45 17.22 -8.36
C LEU A 46 -2.19 16.46 -7.05
N PHE A 47 -2.87 15.33 -6.82
CA PHE A 47 -2.63 14.45 -5.66
C PHE A 47 -1.46 13.48 -5.88
N THR A 48 -1.17 13.09 -7.13
CA THR A 48 -0.14 12.08 -7.43
C THR A 48 1.23 12.50 -6.86
N PRO A 49 1.96 11.62 -6.16
CA PRO A 49 3.26 11.96 -5.60
C PRO A 49 4.37 12.02 -6.66
N ALA A 50 5.54 12.54 -6.29
CA ALA A 50 6.74 12.50 -7.13
C ALA A 50 7.09 11.05 -7.51
N GLY A 51 7.63 10.84 -8.73
CA GLY A 51 7.92 9.51 -9.27
C GLY A 51 8.80 8.64 -8.37
N ILE A 52 9.77 9.24 -7.68
CA ILE A 52 10.67 8.54 -6.73
C ILE A 52 9.89 7.86 -5.59
N THR A 53 8.71 8.36 -5.23
CA THR A 53 7.88 7.83 -4.14
C THR A 53 7.43 6.39 -4.41
N PHE A 54 7.27 6.02 -5.68
CA PHE A 54 6.88 4.67 -6.09
C PHE A 54 7.99 3.62 -5.86
N SER A 55 9.22 4.03 -5.52
CA SER A 55 10.28 3.11 -5.08
C SER A 55 9.93 2.29 -3.83
N VAL A 56 8.92 2.73 -3.07
CA VAL A 56 8.34 1.98 -1.94
C VAL A 56 7.88 0.56 -2.33
N TRP A 57 7.51 0.33 -3.60
CA TRP A 57 7.17 -1.01 -4.08
C TRP A 57 8.34 -1.99 -3.93
N GLY A 58 9.58 -1.55 -4.15
CA GLY A 58 10.76 -2.39 -3.91
C GLY A 58 10.89 -2.80 -2.45
N VAL A 59 10.61 -1.86 -1.52
CA VAL A 59 10.59 -2.13 -0.07
C VAL A 59 9.45 -3.10 0.30
N ILE A 60 8.26 -2.91 -0.27
CA ILE A 60 7.11 -3.80 -0.08
C ILE A 60 7.46 -5.22 -0.54
N TYR A 61 7.97 -5.38 -1.76
CA TYR A 61 8.33 -6.70 -2.29
C TYR A 61 9.42 -7.37 -1.45
N LEU A 62 10.43 -6.63 -1.02
CA LEU A 62 11.47 -7.17 -0.13
C LEU A 62 10.88 -7.72 1.17
N PHE A 63 10.04 -6.96 1.85
CA PHE A 63 9.41 -7.42 3.10
C PHE A 63 8.45 -8.59 2.87
N LEU A 64 7.66 -8.57 1.79
CA LEU A 64 6.78 -9.68 1.44
C LEU A 64 7.58 -10.95 1.09
N GLY A 65 8.70 -10.82 0.40
CA GLY A 65 9.64 -11.92 0.15
C GLY A 65 10.19 -12.51 1.45
N ALA A 66 10.56 -11.66 2.41
CA ALA A 66 10.96 -12.11 3.75
C ALA A 66 9.83 -12.87 4.48
N HIS A 67 8.57 -12.45 4.32
CA HIS A 67 7.41 -13.20 4.82
C HIS A 67 7.25 -14.56 4.15
N VAL A 68 7.41 -14.65 2.82
CA VAL A 68 7.35 -15.92 2.09
C VAL A 68 8.43 -16.87 2.61
N LEU A 69 9.67 -16.40 2.77
CA LEU A 69 10.75 -17.20 3.36
C LEU A 69 10.44 -17.66 4.79
N TYR A 70 9.82 -16.80 5.60
CA TYR A 70 9.33 -17.17 6.93
C TYR A 70 8.24 -18.24 6.90
N GLN A 71 7.35 -18.25 5.90
CA GLN A 71 6.37 -19.35 5.74
C GLN A 71 7.05 -20.69 5.47
N TRP A 72 8.19 -20.70 4.77
CA TRP A 72 9.00 -21.89 4.53
C TRP A 72 9.83 -22.33 5.74
N GLY A 73 9.81 -21.58 6.83
CA GLY A 73 10.54 -21.89 8.06
C GLY A 73 11.91 -21.22 8.15
N LEU A 74 12.34 -20.51 7.12
CA LEU A 74 13.56 -19.70 7.19
C LEU A 74 13.34 -18.61 8.24
N PHE A 75 14.29 -18.41 9.15
CA PHE A 75 14.21 -17.48 10.29
C PHE A 75 13.32 -17.90 11.48
N ARG A 76 12.73 -19.10 11.47
CA ARG A 76 12.08 -19.63 12.67
C ARG A 76 13.11 -20.19 13.64
N SER A 77 12.97 -19.85 14.92
CA SER A 77 13.79 -20.42 16.00
C SER A 77 13.15 -21.67 16.62
N GLU A 78 11.83 -21.83 16.46
CA GLU A 78 11.04 -22.88 17.09
C GLU A 78 10.16 -23.59 16.05
N PRO A 79 9.78 -24.86 16.28
CA PRO A 79 8.81 -25.57 15.45
C PRO A 79 7.46 -24.86 15.40
N GLU A 80 6.77 -24.93 14.26
CA GLU A 80 5.45 -24.33 14.07
C GLU A 80 4.40 -25.02 14.95
N THR A 81 3.76 -24.27 15.85
CA THR A 81 2.61 -24.78 16.59
C THR A 81 1.38 -24.92 15.69
N PRO A 82 0.39 -25.79 16.00
CA PRO A 82 -0.84 -25.89 15.22
C PRO A 82 -1.60 -24.56 15.06
N ALA A 83 -1.64 -23.74 16.12
CA ALA A 83 -2.28 -22.43 16.09
C ALA A 83 -1.54 -21.44 15.17
N GLU A 84 -0.21 -21.45 15.18
CA GLU A 84 0.60 -20.64 14.28
C GLU A 84 0.42 -21.07 12.82
N GLY A 85 0.36 -22.37 12.55
CA GLY A 85 0.07 -22.89 11.21
C GLY A 85 -1.29 -22.45 10.68
N ALA A 86 -2.33 -22.49 11.51
CA ALA A 86 -3.65 -22.00 11.13
C ALA A 86 -3.66 -20.49 10.83
N LEU A 87 -2.95 -19.70 11.64
CA LEU A 87 -2.78 -18.26 11.43
C LEU A 87 -2.08 -17.98 10.10
N LEU A 88 -0.93 -18.62 9.85
CA LEU A 88 -0.14 -18.43 8.64
C LEU A 88 -0.87 -18.91 7.38
N ASN A 89 -1.65 -19.99 7.46
CA ASN A 89 -2.48 -20.43 6.35
C ASN A 89 -3.55 -19.40 5.99
N ARG A 90 -4.24 -18.84 7.01
CA ARG A 90 -5.25 -17.80 6.77
C ARG A 90 -4.65 -16.55 6.14
N ILE A 91 -3.50 -16.10 6.66
CA ILE A 91 -2.75 -14.98 6.09
C ILE A 91 -2.30 -15.30 4.66
N GLY A 92 -1.78 -16.50 4.43
CA GLY A 92 -1.32 -16.98 3.14
C GLY A 92 -2.42 -16.97 2.07
N LEU A 93 -3.62 -17.47 2.39
CA LEU A 93 -4.75 -17.45 1.45
C LEU A 93 -5.18 -16.02 1.07
N LEU A 94 -5.28 -15.12 2.07
CA LEU A 94 -5.60 -13.71 1.81
C LEU A 94 -4.48 -13.02 1.03
N PHE A 95 -3.22 -13.35 1.31
CA PHE A 95 -2.08 -12.78 0.62
C PHE A 95 -2.01 -13.25 -0.85
N ALA A 96 -2.25 -14.54 -1.11
CA ALA A 96 -2.36 -15.08 -2.45
C ALA A 96 -3.48 -14.39 -3.24
N ALA A 97 -4.67 -14.23 -2.65
CA ALA A 97 -5.77 -13.49 -3.25
C ALA A 97 -5.38 -12.03 -3.57
N SER A 98 -4.72 -11.34 -2.64
CA SER A 98 -4.24 -9.97 -2.87
C SER A 98 -3.17 -9.88 -3.96
N SER A 99 -2.32 -10.91 -4.09
CA SER A 99 -1.27 -10.98 -5.10
C SER A 99 -1.85 -11.20 -6.49
N ILE A 100 -2.87 -12.07 -6.61
CA ILE A 100 -3.63 -12.26 -7.86
C ILE A 100 -4.36 -10.96 -8.24
N ALA A 101 -5.04 -10.32 -7.28
CA ALA A 101 -5.71 -9.06 -7.51
C ALA A 101 -4.74 -7.94 -7.93
N ASN A 102 -3.53 -7.90 -7.35
CA ASN A 102 -2.48 -6.97 -7.74
C ASN A 102 -1.98 -7.22 -9.17
N THR A 103 -1.71 -8.48 -9.52
CA THR A 103 -1.35 -8.85 -10.90
C THR A 103 -2.42 -8.42 -11.90
N ALA A 104 -3.69 -8.72 -11.62
CA ALA A 104 -4.82 -8.31 -12.44
C ALA A 104 -4.95 -6.77 -12.50
N TRP A 105 -4.66 -6.08 -11.40
CA TRP A 105 -4.71 -4.63 -11.32
C TRP A 105 -3.72 -3.99 -12.27
N VAL A 106 -2.48 -4.52 -12.36
CA VAL A 106 -1.46 -4.02 -13.29
C VAL A 106 -1.96 -4.09 -14.73
N PHE A 107 -2.55 -5.23 -15.14
CA PHE A 107 -3.14 -5.34 -16.48
C PHE A 107 -4.31 -4.37 -16.67
N ALA A 108 -5.27 -4.33 -15.74
CA ALA A 108 -6.39 -3.40 -15.84
C ALA A 108 -5.93 -1.93 -15.97
N TRP A 109 -4.87 -1.56 -15.24
CA TRP A 109 -4.27 -0.23 -15.32
C TRP A 109 -3.63 0.05 -16.68
N HIS A 110 -2.81 -0.87 -17.21
CA HIS A 110 -2.10 -0.66 -18.48
C HIS A 110 -2.99 -0.72 -19.73
N TYR A 111 -4.17 -1.34 -19.63
CA TYR A 111 -5.18 -1.38 -20.68
C TYR A 111 -6.31 -0.36 -20.47
N ASP A 112 -6.11 0.66 -19.63
CA ASP A 112 -7.06 1.75 -19.37
C ASP A 112 -8.45 1.26 -18.89
N LEU A 113 -8.52 0.07 -18.29
CA LEU A 113 -9.72 -0.47 -17.63
C LEU A 113 -9.86 0.13 -16.22
N ILE A 114 -9.94 1.46 -16.14
CA ILE A 114 -9.84 2.22 -14.89
C ILE A 114 -10.89 1.80 -13.84
N PRO A 115 -12.19 1.59 -14.16
CA PRO A 115 -13.16 1.11 -13.18
C PRO A 115 -12.82 -0.27 -12.60
N LEU A 116 -12.32 -1.18 -13.45
CA LEU A 116 -11.86 -2.50 -13.01
C LEU A 116 -10.64 -2.36 -12.10
N SER A 117 -9.71 -1.45 -12.42
CA SER A 117 -8.56 -1.17 -11.56
C SER A 117 -8.99 -0.67 -10.18
N ALA A 118 -10.05 0.15 -10.10
CA ALA A 118 -10.58 0.63 -8.82
C ALA A 118 -11.14 -0.51 -7.97
N VAL A 119 -11.92 -1.42 -8.57
CA VAL A 119 -12.44 -2.62 -7.88
C VAL A 119 -11.30 -3.51 -7.39
N LEU A 120 -10.28 -3.73 -8.21
CA LEU A 120 -9.14 -4.58 -7.88
C LEU A 120 -8.29 -3.99 -6.75
N ILE A 121 -8.01 -2.69 -6.75
CA ILE A 121 -7.21 -2.08 -5.68
C ILE A 121 -7.97 -2.03 -4.35
N VAL A 122 -9.30 -1.85 -4.38
CA VAL A 122 -10.14 -2.01 -3.19
C VAL A 122 -10.12 -3.46 -2.70
N THR A 123 -10.15 -4.44 -3.60
CA THR A 123 -10.02 -5.86 -3.25
C THR A 123 -8.70 -6.14 -2.52
N ILE A 124 -7.58 -5.60 -3.03
CA ILE A 124 -6.27 -5.69 -2.36
C ILE A 124 -6.34 -5.05 -0.96
N LEU A 125 -6.90 -3.85 -0.85
CA LEU A 125 -7.04 -3.14 0.42
C LEU A 125 -7.84 -3.95 1.45
N VAL A 126 -8.96 -4.57 1.04
CA VAL A 126 -9.79 -5.42 1.91
C VAL A 126 -9.01 -6.65 2.35
N CYS A 127 -8.30 -7.34 1.45
CA CYS A 127 -7.43 -8.47 1.84
C CYS A 127 -6.39 -8.05 2.89
N LEU A 128 -5.73 -6.91 2.70
CA LEU A 128 -4.73 -6.40 3.63
C LEU A 128 -5.32 -5.96 4.98
N ALA A 129 -6.52 -5.37 4.98
CA ALA A 129 -7.25 -5.05 6.20
C ALA A 129 -7.59 -6.32 6.99
N LEU A 130 -8.04 -7.38 6.30
CA LEU A 130 -8.32 -8.69 6.92
C LEU A 130 -7.07 -9.38 7.45
N ILE A 131 -5.95 -9.31 6.72
CA ILE A 131 -4.65 -9.82 7.18
C ILE A 131 -4.23 -9.08 8.45
N THR A 132 -4.24 -7.74 8.42
CA THR A 132 -3.84 -6.90 9.56
C THR A 132 -4.74 -7.15 10.78
N ALA A 133 -6.05 -7.29 10.58
CA ALA A 133 -6.99 -7.63 11.64
C ALA A 133 -6.73 -9.03 12.22
N THR A 134 -6.34 -10.00 11.39
CA THR A 134 -5.99 -11.36 11.81
C THR A 134 -4.70 -11.35 12.64
N ILE A 135 -3.66 -10.64 12.17
CA ILE A 135 -2.37 -10.49 12.86
C ILE A 135 -2.54 -9.78 14.21
N ARG A 136 -3.36 -8.72 14.27
CA ARG A 136 -3.58 -8.00 15.53
C ARG A 136 -4.19 -8.86 16.63
N ARG A 137 -5.01 -9.86 16.29
CA ARG A 137 -5.61 -10.79 17.26
C ARG A 137 -4.60 -11.76 17.86
N SER A 138 -3.46 -11.99 17.21
CA SER A 138 -2.43 -12.93 17.67
C SER A 138 -1.22 -12.26 18.36
N THR A 139 -1.24 -10.93 18.51
CA THR A 139 -0.23 -10.12 19.23
C THR A 139 1.21 -10.60 19.02
N PRO A 140 1.71 -10.63 17.76
CA PRO A 140 3.02 -11.19 17.46
C PRO A 140 4.16 -10.34 18.05
N THR A 141 5.14 -11.03 18.63
CA THR A 141 6.35 -10.43 19.21
C THR A 141 7.61 -10.94 18.51
N GLY A 142 8.74 -10.26 18.73
CA GLY A 142 10.05 -10.64 18.21
C GLY A 142 10.08 -10.83 16.68
N ARG A 143 10.57 -11.98 16.22
CA ARG A 143 10.69 -12.31 14.79
C ARG A 143 9.34 -12.32 14.07
N ARG A 144 8.26 -12.74 14.73
CA ARG A 144 6.91 -12.76 14.13
C ARG A 144 6.45 -11.36 13.76
N ARG A 145 6.76 -10.36 14.58
CA ARG A 145 6.44 -8.96 14.26
C ARG A 145 7.13 -8.53 12.97
N TRP A 146 8.42 -8.84 12.82
CA TRP A 146 9.22 -8.43 11.66
C TRP A 146 8.90 -9.19 10.37
N PHE A 147 8.60 -10.48 10.45
CA PHE A 147 8.36 -11.31 9.26
C PHE A 147 6.89 -11.56 8.94
N VAL A 148 5.97 -11.21 9.84
CA VAL A 148 4.51 -11.39 9.63
C VAL A 148 3.77 -10.06 9.72
N SER A 149 4.02 -9.21 10.72
CA SER A 149 3.27 -7.94 10.83
C SER A 149 3.77 -6.87 9.89
N VAL A 150 5.05 -6.48 10.02
CA VAL A 150 5.66 -5.37 9.29
C VAL A 150 5.46 -5.46 7.77
N PRO A 151 5.63 -6.61 7.10
CA PRO A 151 5.43 -6.71 5.65
C PRO A 151 4.04 -6.27 5.20
N PHE A 152 3.00 -6.74 5.89
CA PHE A 152 1.63 -6.39 5.55
C PHE A 152 1.24 -5.00 6.04
N SER A 153 1.83 -4.51 7.14
CA SER A 153 1.68 -3.12 7.59
C SER A 153 2.18 -2.13 6.54
N VAL A 154 3.36 -2.39 5.98
CA VAL A 154 3.97 -1.54 4.93
C VAL A 154 3.13 -1.60 3.66
N TYR A 155 2.73 -2.79 3.21
CA TYR A 155 1.89 -2.95 2.03
C TYR A 155 0.52 -2.29 2.20
N PHE A 156 -0.10 -2.43 3.38
CA PHE A 156 -1.40 -1.83 3.69
C PHE A 156 -1.33 -0.29 3.74
N GLY A 157 -0.27 0.27 4.32
CA GLY A 157 -0.02 1.71 4.37
C GLY A 157 0.02 2.32 2.98
N TRP A 158 0.83 1.75 2.10
CA TRP A 158 0.95 2.23 0.72
C TRP A 158 -0.36 2.06 -0.05
N THR A 159 -1.00 0.89 0.06
CA THR A 159 -2.27 0.61 -0.64
C THR A 159 -3.37 1.59 -0.23
N THR A 160 -3.39 2.06 1.02
CA THR A 160 -4.36 3.08 1.47
C THR A 160 -4.26 4.36 0.64
N VAL A 161 -3.03 4.86 0.39
CA VAL A 161 -2.81 6.05 -0.44
C VAL A 161 -3.08 5.75 -1.91
N ALA A 162 -2.66 4.58 -2.37
CA ALA A 162 -2.86 4.15 -3.76
C ALA A 162 -4.34 4.07 -4.13
N VAL A 163 -5.22 3.66 -3.21
CA VAL A 163 -6.68 3.66 -3.45
C VAL A 163 -7.19 5.08 -3.69
N VAL A 164 -6.76 6.07 -2.91
CA VAL A 164 -7.17 7.48 -3.10
C VAL A 164 -6.66 8.01 -4.45
N ALA A 165 -5.42 7.69 -4.81
CA ALA A 165 -4.87 8.05 -6.12
C ALA A 165 -5.66 7.40 -7.27
N ASN A 166 -5.99 6.11 -7.15
CA ASN A 166 -6.74 5.37 -8.16
C ASN A 166 -8.18 5.90 -8.30
N VAL A 167 -8.86 6.21 -7.18
CA VAL A 167 -10.18 6.87 -7.21
C VAL A 167 -10.10 8.25 -7.87
N THR A 168 -9.03 9.02 -7.62
CA THR A 168 -8.83 10.31 -8.29
C THR A 168 -8.73 10.12 -9.80
N VAL A 169 -7.96 9.12 -10.26
CA VAL A 169 -7.84 8.78 -11.68
C VAL A 169 -9.17 8.29 -12.27
N LEU A 170 -9.95 7.49 -11.53
CA LEU A 170 -11.28 7.07 -11.95
C LEU A 170 -12.21 8.26 -12.19
N LEU A 171 -12.24 9.22 -11.26
CA LEU A 171 -13.07 10.42 -11.38
C LEU A 171 -12.65 11.29 -12.57
N VAL A 172 -11.35 11.42 -12.82
CA VAL A 172 -10.81 12.10 -14.01
C VAL A 172 -11.21 11.36 -15.29
N SER A 173 -11.14 10.03 -15.31
CA SER A 173 -11.51 9.19 -16.46
C SER A 173 -12.99 9.33 -16.84
N TRP A 174 -13.86 9.56 -15.85
CA TRP A 174 -15.28 9.84 -16.06
C TRP A 174 -15.59 11.29 -16.40
N ARG A 175 -14.58 12.16 -16.51
CA ARG A 175 -14.73 13.62 -16.70
C ARG A 175 -15.67 14.24 -15.68
N TRP A 176 -15.60 13.75 -14.44
CA TRP A 176 -16.43 14.27 -13.38
C TRP A 176 -16.05 15.72 -13.07
N ASP A 177 -17.05 16.57 -12.89
CA ASP A 177 -16.91 18.03 -12.76
C ASP A 177 -16.45 18.50 -11.37
N GLY A 178 -16.24 17.56 -10.43
CA GLY A 178 -15.81 17.88 -9.07
C GLY A 178 -16.83 18.71 -8.30
N PHE A 179 -18.13 18.61 -8.62
CA PHE A 179 -19.17 19.51 -8.13
C PHE A 179 -18.91 20.99 -8.49
N GLY A 180 -18.18 21.25 -9.57
CA GLY A 180 -17.74 22.58 -9.99
C GLY A 180 -16.54 23.13 -9.19
N LEU A 181 -15.92 22.32 -8.32
CA LEU A 181 -14.74 22.74 -7.56
C LEU A 181 -13.49 22.78 -8.44
N PRO A 182 -12.59 23.76 -8.24
CA PRO A 182 -11.29 23.77 -8.92
C PRO A 182 -10.46 22.54 -8.57
N ALA A 183 -9.69 22.03 -9.54
CA ALA A 183 -8.84 20.84 -9.36
C ALA A 183 -7.88 20.94 -8.16
N ALA A 184 -7.38 22.15 -7.87
CA ALA A 184 -6.52 22.40 -6.72
C ALA A 184 -7.24 22.21 -5.37
N VAL A 185 -8.49 22.66 -5.28
CA VAL A 185 -9.35 22.45 -4.10
C VAL A 185 -9.65 20.97 -3.96
N TRP A 186 -9.98 20.30 -5.06
CA TRP A 186 -10.26 18.87 -5.04
C TRP A 186 -9.07 18.03 -4.57
N ALA A 187 -7.86 18.35 -5.05
CA ALA A 187 -6.64 17.68 -4.63
C ALA A 187 -6.34 17.91 -3.14
N ALA A 188 -6.54 19.13 -2.63
CA ALA A 188 -6.40 19.41 -1.19
C ALA A 188 -7.41 18.58 -0.36
N ILE A 189 -8.65 18.43 -0.83
CA ILE A 189 -9.65 17.55 -0.18
C ILE A 189 -9.17 16.10 -0.18
N MET A 190 -8.65 15.58 -1.31
CA MET A 190 -8.13 14.21 -1.38
C MET A 190 -6.93 13.99 -0.43
N VAL A 191 -6.04 14.97 -0.29
CA VAL A 191 -4.95 14.97 0.72
C VAL A 191 -5.51 14.82 2.13
N LEU A 192 -6.50 15.65 2.50
CA LEU A 192 -7.09 15.62 3.84
C LEU A 192 -7.86 14.32 4.10
N VAL A 193 -8.59 13.80 3.11
CA VAL A 193 -9.30 12.51 3.21
C VAL A 193 -8.31 11.36 3.40
N ALA A 194 -7.25 11.31 2.59
CA ALA A 194 -6.20 10.31 2.73
C ALA A 194 -5.52 10.40 4.11
N ALA A 195 -5.26 11.61 4.61
CA ALA A 195 -4.63 11.85 5.91
C ALA A 195 -5.54 11.41 7.05
N ALA A 196 -6.84 11.70 6.98
CA ALA A 196 -7.83 11.31 7.97
C ALA A 196 -7.97 9.79 8.05
N ILE A 197 -8.18 9.12 6.91
CA ILE A 197 -8.27 7.65 6.83
C ILE A 197 -6.99 7.00 7.35
N GLY A 198 -5.83 7.51 6.90
CA GLY A 198 -4.53 7.00 7.30
C GLY A 198 -4.27 7.17 8.79
N THR A 199 -4.51 8.36 9.35
CA THR A 199 -4.31 8.65 10.78
C THR A 199 -5.24 7.81 11.65
N LEU A 200 -6.52 7.71 11.28
CA LEU A 200 -7.50 6.89 12.01
C LEU A 200 -7.07 5.41 12.02
N THR A 201 -6.63 4.90 10.87
CA THR A 201 -6.18 3.50 10.72
C THR A 201 -4.90 3.24 11.52
N LEU A 202 -3.93 4.15 11.44
CA LEU A 202 -2.69 4.14 12.22
C LEU A 202 -2.96 4.05 13.72
N VAL A 203 -3.77 4.97 14.25
CA VAL A 203 -4.10 5.05 15.68
C VAL A 203 -4.90 3.85 16.15
N ARG A 204 -5.91 3.42 15.36
CA ARG A 204 -6.74 2.25 15.68
C ARG A 204 -5.94 0.96 15.73
N ASN A 205 -5.03 0.78 14.77
CA ASN A 205 -4.23 -0.44 14.66
C ASN A 205 -2.95 -0.40 15.51
N ARG A 206 -2.57 0.78 16.01
CA ARG A 206 -1.29 1.05 16.69
C ARG A 206 -0.08 0.59 15.88
N ASP A 207 -0.09 0.92 14.59
CA ASP A 207 0.85 0.36 13.62
C ASP A 207 1.85 1.41 13.09
N VAL A 208 3.01 1.47 13.73
CA VAL A 208 4.08 2.43 13.37
C VAL A 208 4.60 2.20 11.94
N ALA A 209 4.71 0.95 11.49
CA ALA A 209 5.21 0.66 10.14
C ALA A 209 4.24 1.18 9.06
N TYR A 210 2.94 1.03 9.29
CA TYR A 210 1.90 1.65 8.46
C TYR A 210 2.03 3.19 8.43
N GLY A 211 2.24 3.82 9.59
CA GLY A 211 2.41 5.27 9.70
C GLY A 211 3.63 5.81 8.94
N LEU A 212 4.77 5.12 9.01
CA LEU A 212 5.99 5.50 8.29
C LEU A 212 5.78 5.50 6.76
N VAL A 213 5.02 4.53 6.24
CA VAL A 213 4.70 4.50 4.81
C VAL A 213 3.78 5.63 4.38
N LEU A 214 2.83 6.02 5.22
CA LEU A 214 2.02 7.21 4.95
C LEU A 214 2.86 8.47 4.94
N ILE A 215 3.78 8.64 5.90
CA ILE A 215 4.70 9.79 5.93
C ILE A 215 5.54 9.82 4.64
N TRP A 216 6.08 8.68 4.20
CA TRP A 216 6.79 8.58 2.93
C TRP A 216 5.92 9.00 1.74
N ALA A 217 4.70 8.50 1.66
CA ALA A 217 3.78 8.82 0.58
C ALA A 217 3.45 10.31 0.52
N PHE A 218 3.12 10.92 1.66
CA PHE A 218 2.80 12.35 1.76
C PHE A 218 4.02 13.25 1.54
N ALA A 219 5.21 12.82 1.96
CA ALA A 219 6.47 13.50 1.63
C ALA A 219 6.70 13.50 0.11
N GLY A 220 6.35 12.41 -0.57
CA GLY A 220 6.34 12.31 -2.03
C GLY A 220 5.38 13.29 -2.71
N ILE A 221 4.18 13.49 -2.13
CA ILE A 221 3.21 14.49 -2.61
C ILE A 221 3.80 15.90 -2.42
N LEU A 222 4.33 16.20 -1.23
CA LEU A 222 4.95 17.50 -0.95
C LEU A 222 6.09 17.79 -1.92
N LEU A 223 6.96 16.80 -2.14
CA LEU A 223 8.12 16.93 -3.02
C LEU A 223 7.69 17.37 -4.43
N ARG A 224 6.67 16.73 -5.02
CA ARG A 224 6.18 17.13 -6.34
C ARG A 224 5.56 18.52 -6.35
N GLN A 225 4.89 18.92 -5.26
CA GLN A 225 4.26 20.23 -5.16
C GLN A 225 5.30 21.37 -5.11
N VAL A 226 6.46 21.15 -4.48
CA VAL A 226 7.47 22.20 -4.28
C VAL A 226 8.64 22.15 -5.27
N SER A 227 8.90 21.02 -5.92
CA SER A 227 10.02 20.89 -6.85
C SER A 227 9.79 21.66 -8.15
N GLU A 228 10.82 22.33 -8.65
CA GLU A 228 10.84 23.04 -9.95
C GLU A 228 10.39 22.15 -11.12
N THR A 229 10.86 20.89 -11.16
CA THR A 229 10.51 19.91 -12.20
C THR A 229 9.13 19.28 -12.01
N GLY A 230 8.43 19.62 -10.91
CA GLY A 230 7.10 19.14 -10.56
C GLY A 230 6.05 20.20 -10.82
N LEU A 231 5.68 20.94 -9.77
CA LEU A 231 4.66 21.99 -9.82
C LEU A 231 5.16 23.35 -9.31
N ASP A 232 6.43 23.45 -8.93
CA ASP A 232 7.13 24.72 -8.62
C ASP A 232 6.36 25.67 -7.67
N GLY A 233 5.71 25.10 -6.64
CA GLY A 233 4.99 25.90 -5.66
C GLY A 233 3.67 26.53 -6.14
N GLN A 234 3.18 26.21 -7.34
CA GLN A 234 2.00 26.83 -7.95
C GLN A 234 0.71 26.70 -7.12
N TYR A 235 0.63 25.69 -6.23
CA TYR A 235 -0.58 25.38 -5.46
C TYR A 235 -0.33 25.46 -3.94
N PRO A 236 -0.18 26.67 -3.35
CA PRO A 236 0.13 26.84 -1.94
C PRO A 236 -0.92 26.23 -0.99
N GLY A 237 -2.19 26.18 -1.40
CA GLY A 237 -3.26 25.53 -0.64
C GLY A 237 -3.07 24.01 -0.50
N ILE A 238 -2.59 23.34 -1.55
CA ILE A 238 -2.27 21.91 -1.50
C ILE A 238 -1.04 21.70 -0.61
N ILE A 239 -0.01 22.53 -0.76
CA ILE A 239 1.21 22.47 0.06
C ILE A 239 0.86 22.59 1.55
N ALA A 240 0.04 23.57 1.93
CA ALA A 240 -0.41 23.75 3.30
C ALA A 240 -1.17 22.51 3.83
N ALA A 241 -2.08 21.94 3.02
CA ALA A 241 -2.81 20.73 3.38
C ALA A 241 -1.88 19.53 3.59
N VAL A 242 -0.88 19.34 2.72
CA VAL A 242 0.09 18.24 2.81
C VAL A 242 1.00 18.41 4.03
N VAL A 243 1.48 19.63 4.31
CA VAL A 243 2.30 19.92 5.50
C VAL A 243 1.52 19.66 6.78
N ALA A 244 0.26 20.11 6.85
CA ALA A 244 -0.61 19.84 7.99
C ALA A 244 -0.86 18.33 8.18
N ALA A 245 -1.13 17.62 7.09
CA ALA A 245 -1.29 16.17 7.11
C ALA A 245 -0.02 15.44 7.58
N LEU A 246 1.16 15.86 7.09
CA LEU A 246 2.45 15.31 7.53
C LEU A 246 2.69 15.54 9.02
N ALA A 247 2.44 16.75 9.53
CA ALA A 247 2.58 17.05 10.95
C ALA A 247 1.66 16.16 11.81
N ALA A 248 0.41 15.99 11.39
CA ALA A 248 -0.55 15.10 12.06
C ALA A 248 -0.09 13.64 12.04
N LEU A 249 0.36 13.13 10.89
CA LEU A 249 0.85 11.76 10.73
C LEU A 249 2.11 11.49 11.55
N VAL A 250 3.06 12.43 11.57
CA VAL A 250 4.28 12.34 12.39
C VAL A 250 3.92 12.33 13.87
N GLY A 251 3.06 13.25 14.32
CA GLY A 251 2.58 13.30 15.70
C GLY A 251 1.87 12.01 16.12
N ALA A 252 0.96 11.51 15.29
CA ALA A 252 0.23 10.26 15.55
C ALA A 252 1.16 9.03 15.56
N THR A 253 2.15 8.99 14.67
CA THR A 253 3.13 7.90 14.61
C THR A 253 4.02 7.91 15.85
N ALA A 254 4.51 9.09 16.27
CA ALA A 254 5.32 9.26 17.47
C ALA A 254 4.54 8.89 18.75
N TRP A 255 3.28 9.34 18.87
CA TRP A 255 2.41 8.98 19.99
C TRP A 255 2.15 7.47 20.05
N THR A 256 1.90 6.84 18.90
CA THR A 256 1.70 5.40 18.80
C THR A 256 2.96 4.62 19.20
N ALA A 257 4.14 5.10 18.79
CA ALA A 257 5.41 4.48 19.13
C ALA A 257 5.70 4.54 20.65
N ARG A 258 5.44 5.69 21.28
CA ARG A 258 5.60 5.86 22.73
C ARG A 258 4.70 4.93 23.53
N THR A 259 3.40 4.93 23.24
CA THR A 259 2.41 4.09 23.95
C THR A 259 2.58 2.59 23.71
N SER A 260 3.34 2.20 22.69
CA SER A 260 3.67 0.78 22.42
C SER A 260 4.90 0.29 23.17
N ASN A 261 5.78 1.19 23.65
CA ASN A 261 6.96 0.84 24.44
C ASN A 261 6.65 0.79 25.96
N GLU A 262 5.51 1.31 26.38
CA GLU A 262 5.06 1.29 27.79
C GLU A 262 4.35 -0.02 28.19
N LYS A 263 4.27 -1.02 27.30
CA LYS A 263 3.67 -2.34 27.51
C LYS A 263 4.67 -3.45 27.26
#